data_AF-A0A965CSM4-F1
#
_entry.id   AF-A0A965CSM4-F1
#
_cell.length_a   1.000
_cell.length_b   1.000
_cell.length_c   1.000
_cell.angle_alpha   90.00
_cell.angle_beta   90.00
_cell.angle_gamma   90.00
#
_symmetry.space_group_name_H-M   'P 1'
#
loop_
_entity.id
_entity.type
_entity.pdbx_description
1 polymer ?
#
loop_
_entity_poly.entity_id
_entity_poly.type
_entity_poly.pdbx_seq_one_letter_code
_entity_poly.pdbx_strand_id
1 'polypeptide(L)' 'MNTGKVVQVLGPVVDVIFEDGELPEIFTALEINTESTGKLICEVQQHLGEN' A
#
# COMPACT_ATOMS: atom_id res chain seq x y z
N MET A 1 -5.45 6.78 -11.28
CA MET A 1 -5.58 6.31 -9.87
C MET A 1 -5.42 4.81 -9.93
N ASN A 2 -4.32 4.29 -9.38
CA ASN A 2 -4.10 2.85 -9.29
C ASN A 2 -4.59 2.37 -7.92
N THR A 3 -5.26 1.22 -7.86
CA THR A 3 -5.80 0.65 -6.62
C THR A 3 -5.07 -0.65 -6.31
N GLY A 4 -4.37 -0.66 -5.17
CA GLY A 4 -3.73 -1.86 -4.65
C GLY A 4 -4.59 -2.57 -3.61
N LYS A 5 -4.20 -3.79 -3.26
CA LYS A 5 -4.83 -4.59 -2.21
C LYS A 5 -3.84 -4.85 -1.08
N VAL A 6 -4.25 -4.56 0.16
CA VAL A 6 -3.49 -4.94 1.34
C VAL A 6 -3.50 -6.47 1.47
N VAL A 7 -2.31 -7.08 1.53
CA VAL A 7 -2.15 -8.54 1.64
C VAL A 7 -1.63 -8.97 3.00
N GLN A 8 -0.89 -8.09 3.69
CA GLN A 8 -0.34 -8.37 5.02
C GLN A 8 -0.22 -7.09 5.84
N VAL A 9 -0.38 -7.22 7.17
CA VAL A 9 -0.15 -6.15 8.15
C VAL A 9 0.71 -6.70 9.28
N LEU A 10 1.88 -6.09 9.51
CA LEU A 10 2.80 -6.43 10.59
C LEU A 10 3.13 -5.17 11.40
N GLY A 11 2.41 -4.97 12.50
CA GLY A 11 2.56 -3.75 13.31
C GLY A 11 2.28 -2.50 12.46
N PRO A 12 3.24 -1.57 12.30
CA PRO A 12 3.07 -0.39 11.45
C PRO A 12 3.37 -0.64 9.96
N VAL A 13 3.85 -1.83 9.58
CA VAL A 13 4.20 -2.16 8.19
C VAL A 13 3.02 -2.81 7.49
N VAL A 14 2.72 -2.35 6.28
CA VAL A 14 1.62 -2.84 5.45
C VAL A 14 2.17 -3.23 4.08
N ASP A 15 1.97 -4.49 3.70
CA ASP A 15 2.32 -4.97 2.36
C ASP A 15 1.11 -4.85 1.44
N VAL A 16 1.30 -4.26 0.27
CA VAL A 16 0.26 -3.97 -0.72
C VAL A 16 0.69 -4.52 -2.07
N ILE A 17 -0.19 -5.28 -2.72
CA ILE A 17 0.01 -5.75 -4.09
C ILE A 17 -0.74 -4.86 -5.08
N PHE A 18 -0.12 -4.59 -6.23
CA PHE A 18 -0.73 -3.89 -7.37
C PHE A 18 -0.67 -4.82 -8.59
N GLU A 19 -1.82 -5.11 -9.20
CA GLU A 19 -1.94 -6.16 -10.23
C GLU A 19 -1.40 -5.74 -11.61
N ASP A 20 -1.39 -4.43 -11.92
CA ASP A 20 -1.06 -3.92 -13.26
C ASP A 20 0.45 -3.70 -13.50
N GLY A 21 1.32 -4.15 -12.58
CA GLY A 21 2.78 -3.95 -12.66
C GLY A 21 3.23 -2.50 -12.46
N GLU A 22 2.30 -1.54 -12.39
CA GLU A 22 2.57 -0.14 -12.07
C GLU A 22 2.62 0.06 -10.56
N LEU A 23 3.80 -0.09 -9.97
CA LEU A 23 4.03 0.24 -8.57
C LEU A 23 4.09 1.76 -8.37
N PRO A 24 3.46 2.30 -7.32
CA PRO A 24 3.63 3.70 -6.93
C PRO A 24 5.10 3.97 -6.57
N GLU A 25 5.61 5.18 -6.86
CA GLU A 25 6.99 5.54 -6.53
C GLU A 25 7.25 5.48 -5.02
N ILE A 26 8.51 5.22 -4.63
CA ILE A 26 8.93 5.33 -3.23
C ILE A 26 8.66 6.77 -2.73
N PHE A 27 8.23 6.89 -1.48
CA PHE A 27 7.72 8.10 -0.83
C PHE A 27 6.33 8.59 -1.31
N THR A 28 5.66 7.84 -2.19
CA THR A 28 4.24 8.10 -2.50
C THR A 28 3.37 7.78 -1.28
N ALA A 29 2.39 8.65 -1.01
CA ALA A 29 1.37 8.38 0.00
C ALA A 29 0.30 7.44 -0.54
N LEU A 30 -0.03 6.39 0.22
CA LEU A 30 -1.15 5.50 0.00
C LEU A 30 -2.28 5.85 0.97
N GLU A 31 -3.48 6.05 0.42
CA GLU A 31 -4.70 6.20 1.21
C GLU A 31 -5.40 4.86 1.31
N ILE A 32 -5.52 4.34 2.53
CA ILE A 32 -6.23 3.10 2.84
C ILE A 32 -7.51 3.47 3.59
N ASN A 33 -8.65 3.20 2.98
CA ASN A 33 -9.94 3.36 3.63
C ASN A 33 -10.16 2.20 4.61
N THR A 34 -10.41 2.52 5.88
CA THR A 34 -10.70 1.55 6.93
C THR A 34 -12.07 1.84 7.53
N GLU A 35 -12.82 0.81 7.90
CA GLU A 35 -14.13 1.01 8.53
C GLU A 35 -14.00 1.61 9.95
N SER A 36 -12.86 1.40 10.62
CA SER A 36 -12.67 1.79 12.02
C SER A 36 -12.16 3.22 12.21
N THR A 37 -11.19 3.66 11.40
CA THR A 37 -10.56 4.99 11.51
C THR A 37 -10.88 5.91 10.35
N GLY A 38 -11.63 5.43 9.35
CA GLY A 38 -12.00 6.15 8.15
C GLY A 38 -10.87 6.13 7.13
N LYS A 39 -9.78 6.85 7.41
CA LYS A 39 -8.61 6.95 6.52
C LYS A 39 -7.32 6.70 7.27
N LEU A 40 -6.52 5.77 6.75
CA LEU A 40 -5.13 5.55 7.14
C LEU A 40 -4.23 5.99 6.00
N ILE A 41 -3.23 6.81 6.30
CA ILE A 41 -2.21 7.24 5.33
C ILE A 41 -0.93 6.47 5.62
N CYS A 42 -0.43 5.77 4.59
CA CYS A 42 0.84 5.06 4.62
C CYS A 42 1.78 5.67 3.57
N GLU A 43 3.09 5.46 3.72
CA GLU A 43 4.09 5.87 2.74
C GLU A 43 4.72 4.64 2.10
N VAL A 44 4.92 4.66 0.78
CA VAL A 44 5.67 3.61 0.08
C VAL A 44 7.14 3.72 0.50
N GLN A 45 7.62 2.75 1.28
CA GLN A 45 9.01 2.72 1.74
C GLN A 45 9.94 1.92 0.82
N GLN A 46 9.45 0.81 0.26
CA GLN A 46 10.24 -0.05 -0.61
C GLN A 46 9.34 -0.77 -1.61
N HIS A 47 9.92 -1.14 -2.76
CA HIS A 47 9.33 -2.11 -3.66
C HIS A 47 9.85 -3.50 -3.29
N LEU A 48 8.93 -4.37 -2.88
CA LEU A 48 9.23 -5.79 -2.70
C LEU A 48 9.14 -6.44 -4.07
N GLY A 49 10.29 -6.78 -4.65
CA GLY A 49 10.34 -7.38 -5.97
C GLY A 49 9.88 -8.83 -5.91
N GLU A 50 8.60 -9.11 -6.11
CA GLU A 50 8.06 -10.43 -6.42
C GLU A 50 6.96 -10.30 -7.48
N ASN A 51 7.11 -11.03 -8.60
CA ASN A 51 6.03 -11.33 -9.54
C ASN A 51 5.27 -12.55 -9.03
#